data_AF-A0A1X7R5M0-F1
#
_entry.id   AF-A0A1X7R5M0-F1
#
_cell.length_a   1.000
_cell.length_b   1.000
_cell.length_c   1.000
_cell.angle_alpha   90.00
_cell.angle_beta   90.00
_cell.angle_gamma   90.00
#
_symmetry.space_group_name_H-M   'P 1'
#
loop_
_entity.id
_entity.type
_entity.pdbx_description
1 polymer ?
#
loop_
_entity_poly.entity_id
_entity_poly.type
_entity_poly.pdbx_seq_one_letter_code
_entity_poly.pdbx_strand_id
1 'polypeptide(L)'
;MSYNGIGLPSAKGSSTSGHIQRSLASTEDRDKNKGKAFLKRQAEAKRLKNRIDTNRVQKIDARDKNSVSDVKRDSLREIELRVSELRDNLEDKMDASSDSELTPEDIDKQCQQLRDRLKKDYRTRTAYTARDKRHLTSEANTINNK
;
A
#
# COMPACT_ATOMS: atom_id res chain seq x y z
N MET A 1 -26.42 62.26 -19.99
CA MET A 1 -24.95 62.22 -19.96
C MET A 1 -24.55 61.13 -18.97
N SER A 2 -23.66 60.22 -19.36
CA SER A 2 -23.04 59.26 -18.45
C SER A 2 -21.86 59.92 -17.71
N TYR A 3 -21.52 59.44 -16.51
CA TYR A 3 -20.41 59.97 -15.71
C TYR A 3 -19.35 58.87 -15.57
N ASN A 4 -18.08 59.16 -15.86
CA ASN A 4 -16.97 58.19 -15.80
C ASN A 4 -17.24 56.85 -16.53
N GLY A 5 -17.95 56.89 -17.66
CA GLY A 5 -18.31 55.69 -18.42
C GLY A 5 -19.33 54.76 -17.74
N ILE A 6 -19.87 55.16 -16.59
CA ILE A 6 -20.94 54.45 -15.87
C ILE A 6 -22.24 55.26 -15.93
N GLY A 7 -23.38 54.57 -15.87
CA GLY A 7 -24.69 55.20 -15.88
C GLY A 7 -25.43 55.22 -17.22
N LEU A 8 -26.59 55.86 -17.22
CA LEU A 8 -27.44 55.96 -18.40
C LEU A 8 -27.01 57.11 -19.33
N PRO A 9 -27.09 56.94 -20.67
CA PRO A 9 -26.78 58.01 -21.63
C PRO A 9 -27.73 59.20 -21.51
N SER A 10 -29.00 58.94 -21.16
CA SER A 10 -30.01 59.94 -20.78
C SER A 10 -31.04 59.29 -19.86
N ALA A 11 -31.65 60.06 -18.95
CA ALA A 11 -32.77 59.58 -18.14
C ALA A 11 -34.08 59.46 -18.95
N LYS A 12 -34.15 60.12 -20.11
CA LYS A 12 -35.31 60.05 -21.02
C LYS A 12 -35.46 58.63 -21.57
N GLY A 13 -36.66 58.06 -21.45
CA GLY A 13 -36.95 56.69 -21.88
C GLY A 13 -36.57 55.61 -20.87
N SER A 14 -35.90 55.96 -19.77
CA SER A 14 -35.62 55.00 -18.68
C SER A 14 -36.77 54.88 -17.68
N SER A 15 -37.76 55.78 -17.70
CA SER A 15 -38.85 55.86 -16.72
C SER A 15 -38.39 55.94 -15.24
N THR A 16 -37.13 56.33 -15.00
CA THR A 16 -36.53 56.51 -13.67
C THR A 16 -35.81 57.84 -13.58
N SER A 17 -35.34 58.21 -12.38
CA SER A 17 -34.58 59.44 -12.13
C SER A 17 -33.18 59.45 -12.74
N GLY A 18 -32.66 58.31 -13.21
CA GLY A 18 -31.28 58.19 -13.67
C GLY A 18 -30.24 58.35 -12.56
N HIS A 19 -30.66 58.27 -11.29
CA HIS A 19 -29.75 58.36 -10.14
C HIS A 19 -28.85 57.13 -10.06
N ILE A 20 -27.54 57.34 -10.04
CA ILE A 20 -26.53 56.27 -9.98
C ILE A 20 -25.79 56.39 -8.66
N GLN A 21 -25.80 55.31 -7.88
CA GLN A 21 -25.07 55.22 -6.62
C GLN A 21 -23.82 54.37 -6.80
N ARG A 22 -22.71 54.80 -6.20
CA ARG A 22 -21.51 53.97 -6.12
C ARG A 22 -21.78 52.82 -5.15
N SER A 23 -21.58 51.58 -5.61
CA SER A 23 -21.74 50.41 -4.76
C SER A 23 -20.73 50.41 -3.61
N LEU A 24 -21.21 50.24 -2.38
CA LEU A 24 -20.38 50.07 -1.18
C LEU A 24 -19.59 48.75 -1.20
N ALA A 25 -20.00 47.77 -2.00
CA ALA A 25 -19.26 46.53 -2.19
C ALA A 25 -17.98 46.70 -3.04
N SER A 26 -17.85 47.86 -3.70
CA SER A 26 -16.72 48.27 -4.55
C SER A 26 -15.84 49.31 -3.85
N THR A 27 -15.47 49.05 -2.60
CA THR A 27 -14.48 49.85 -1.87
C THR A 27 -13.06 49.55 -2.37
N GLU A 28 -12.22 50.59 -2.49
CA GLU A 28 -10.82 50.48 -2.92
C GLU A 28 -9.97 49.57 -2.01
N ASP A 29 -10.39 49.38 -0.76
CA ASP A 29 -9.74 48.43 0.16
C ASP A 29 -9.93 46.97 -0.25
N ARG A 30 -10.99 46.67 -1.02
CA ARG A 30 -11.17 45.35 -1.64
C ARG A 30 -10.20 45.15 -2.80
N ASP A 31 -9.75 46.21 -3.47
CA ASP A 31 -8.78 46.12 -4.57
C ASP A 31 -7.37 45.76 -4.07
N LYS A 32 -6.97 46.26 -2.90
CA LYS A 32 -5.70 45.88 -2.23
C LYS A 32 -5.67 44.42 -1.74
N ASN A 33 -6.84 43.82 -1.55
CA ASN A 33 -6.99 42.44 -1.04
C ASN A 33 -7.68 41.51 -2.05
N LYS A 34 -7.82 41.94 -3.33
CA LYS A 34 -8.43 41.16 -4.41
C LYS A 34 -7.74 39.80 -4.48
N GLY A 35 -8.49 38.75 -4.17
CA GLY A 35 -8.02 37.36 -4.25
C GLY A 35 -7.34 36.80 -3.00
N LYS A 36 -7.04 37.55 -1.92
CA LYS A 36 -6.41 36.96 -0.72
C LYS A 36 -7.27 35.88 -0.05
N ALA A 37 -8.58 36.13 0.06
CA ALA A 37 -9.52 35.14 0.59
C ALA A 37 -9.65 33.91 -0.33
N PHE A 38 -9.59 34.12 -1.64
CA PHE A 38 -9.61 33.05 -2.64
C PHE A 38 -8.33 32.21 -2.59
N LEU A 39 -7.16 32.86 -2.55
CA LEU A 39 -5.85 32.22 -2.42
C LEU A 39 -5.72 31.46 -1.10
N LYS A 40 -6.21 32.02 0.01
CA LYS A 40 -6.25 31.33 1.30
C LYS A 40 -7.08 30.04 1.22
N ARG A 41 -8.28 30.11 0.63
CA ARG A 41 -9.15 28.94 0.43
C ARG A 41 -8.50 27.89 -0.45
N GLN A 42 -7.83 28.30 -1.53
CA GLN A 42 -7.13 27.39 -2.44
C GLN A 42 -5.93 26.71 -1.74
N ALA A 43 -5.17 27.46 -0.94
CA ALA A 43 -4.04 26.94 -0.19
C ALA A 43 -4.49 25.92 0.89
N GLU A 44 -5.58 26.19 1.59
CA GLU A 44 -6.17 25.27 2.57
C GLU A 44 -6.67 23.98 1.90
N ALA A 45 -7.36 24.09 0.76
CA ALA A 45 -7.81 22.92 -0.01
C ALA A 45 -6.62 22.04 -0.48
N LYS A 46 -5.53 22.66 -0.94
CA LYS A 46 -4.31 21.94 -1.34
C LYS A 46 -3.63 21.25 -0.14
N ARG A 47 -3.57 21.92 1.02
CA ARG A 47 -3.04 21.33 2.26
C ARG A 47 -3.86 20.13 2.73
N LEU A 48 -5.18 20.22 2.65
CA LEU A 48 -6.07 19.12 3.03
C LEU A 48 -5.87 17.90 2.13
N LYS A 49 -5.80 18.12 0.80
CA LYS A 49 -5.52 17.06 -0.17
C LYS A 49 -4.19 16.35 0.12
N ASN A 50 -3.12 17.13 0.33
CA ASN A 50 -1.80 16.56 0.64
C ASN A 50 -1.81 15.72 1.93
N ARG A 51 -2.54 16.14 2.98
CA ARG A 51 -2.68 15.34 4.22
C ARG A 51 -3.42 14.02 4.00
N ILE A 52 -4.44 14.01 3.14
CA ILE A 52 -5.19 12.80 2.81
C ILE A 52 -4.30 11.84 2.03
N ASP A 53 -3.56 12.35 1.04
CA ASP A 53 -2.65 11.54 0.22
C ASP A 53 -1.52 10.94 1.06
N THR A 54 -0.90 11.69 1.98
CA THR A 54 0.14 11.15 2.87
C THR A 54 -0.40 10.07 3.81
N ASN A 55 -1.59 10.26 4.37
CA ASN A 55 -2.22 9.26 5.24
C ASN A 55 -2.60 7.99 4.48
N ARG A 56 -2.98 8.11 3.20
CA ARG A 56 -3.30 6.98 2.35
C ARG A 56 -2.06 6.17 2.00
N VAL A 57 -0.95 6.83 1.65
CA VAL A 57 0.33 6.16 1.37
C VAL A 57 0.82 5.39 2.59
N GLN A 58 0.80 6.01 3.78
CA GLN A 58 1.21 5.35 5.03
C GLN A 58 0.35 4.11 5.37
N LYS A 59 -0.95 4.15 5.08
CA LYS A 59 -1.85 3.00 5.30
C LYS A 59 -1.60 1.86 4.32
N ILE A 60 -1.24 2.16 3.07
CA ILE A 60 -0.90 1.16 2.07
C ILE A 60 0.41 0.45 2.47
N ASP A 61 1.44 1.22 2.82
CA ASP A 61 2.73 0.68 3.27
C ASP A 61 2.59 -0.22 4.50
N ALA A 62 1.70 0.12 5.43
CA ALA A 62 1.42 -0.71 6.61
C ALA A 62 0.70 -2.02 6.25
N ARG A 63 -0.25 -1.98 5.31
CA ARG A 63 -0.98 -3.17 4.85
C ARG A 63 -0.08 -4.15 4.11
N ASP A 64 0.82 -3.63 3.28
CA ASP A 64 1.76 -4.46 2.52
C ASP A 64 2.79 -5.12 3.44
N LYS A 65 3.26 -4.40 4.48
CA LYS A 65 4.14 -4.98 5.51
C LYS A 65 3.47 -6.12 6.28
N ASN A 66 2.21 -5.97 6.65
CA ASN A 66 1.46 -7.02 7.33
C ASN A 66 1.27 -8.24 6.42
N SER A 67 0.88 -8.02 5.16
CA SER A 67 0.71 -9.11 4.19
C SER A 67 1.99 -9.94 3.98
N VAL A 68 3.14 -9.28 3.86
CA VAL A 68 4.43 -9.99 3.76
C VAL A 68 4.75 -10.78 5.04
N SER A 69 4.38 -10.25 6.21
CA SER A 69 4.57 -10.95 7.48
C SER A 69 3.66 -12.18 7.62
N ASP A 70 2.43 -12.10 7.10
CA ASP A 70 1.44 -13.18 7.17
C ASP A 70 1.86 -14.36 6.28
N VAL A 71 2.28 -14.08 5.04
CA VAL A 71 2.80 -15.11 4.12
C VAL A 71 3.99 -15.86 4.71
N LYS A 72 4.89 -15.16 5.41
CA LYS A 72 6.03 -15.79 6.10
C LYS A 72 5.57 -16.69 7.23
N ARG A 73 4.59 -16.25 8.03
CA ARG A 73 4.04 -17.03 9.14
C ARG A 73 3.35 -18.30 8.65
N ASP A 74 2.53 -18.19 7.62
CA ASP A 74 1.81 -19.32 7.03
C ASP A 74 2.78 -20.35 6.47
N SER A 75 3.81 -19.90 5.75
CA SER A 75 4.85 -20.79 5.21
C SER A 75 5.62 -21.53 6.31
N LEU A 76 5.95 -20.86 7.42
CA LEU A 76 6.61 -21.50 8.56
C LEU A 76 5.68 -22.47 9.30
N ARG A 77 4.39 -22.12 9.42
CA ARG A 77 3.37 -22.99 10.01
C ARG A 77 3.20 -24.28 9.20
N GLU A 78 3.23 -24.19 7.88
CA GLU A 78 3.16 -25.37 7.00
C GLU A 78 4.33 -26.34 7.24
N ILE A 79 5.54 -25.82 7.53
CA ILE A 79 6.70 -26.65 7.89
C ILE A 79 6.44 -27.38 9.21
N GLU A 80 5.96 -26.67 10.23
CA GLU A 80 5.70 -27.27 11.54
C GLU A 80 4.56 -28.29 11.48
N LEU A 81 3.53 -28.06 10.66
CA LEU A 81 2.46 -29.03 10.41
C LEU A 81 3.00 -30.32 9.81
N ARG A 82 3.84 -30.25 8.77
CA ARG A 82 4.46 -31.44 8.16
C ARG A 82 5.35 -32.21 9.15
N VAL A 83 6.04 -31.51 10.04
CA VAL A 83 6.85 -32.14 11.09
C VAL A 83 5.95 -32.82 12.12
N SER A 84 4.83 -32.21 12.49
CA SER A 84 3.84 -32.83 13.38
C SER A 84 3.23 -34.08 12.75
N GLU A 85 2.79 -34.01 11.49
CA GLU A 85 2.26 -35.16 10.76
C GLU A 85 3.29 -36.31 10.71
N LEU A 86 4.56 -36.00 10.44
CA LEU A 86 5.61 -37.02 10.46
C LEU A 86 5.75 -37.64 11.86
N ARG A 87 5.75 -36.82 12.91
CA ARG A 87 5.87 -37.28 14.30
C ARG A 87 4.73 -38.24 14.65
N ASP A 88 3.49 -37.84 14.39
CA ASP A 88 2.30 -38.65 14.65
C ASP A 88 2.41 -40.00 13.92
N ASN A 89 2.81 -39.99 12.64
CA ASN A 89 3.01 -41.22 11.85
C ASN A 89 4.13 -42.14 12.38
N LEU A 90 5.17 -41.59 13.01
CA LEU A 90 6.26 -42.37 13.58
C LEU A 90 5.89 -42.92 14.96
N GLU A 91 5.19 -42.13 15.78
CA GLU A 91 4.65 -42.55 17.07
C GLU A 91 3.59 -43.66 16.88
N ASP A 92 2.67 -43.53 15.92
CA ASP A 92 1.69 -44.57 15.58
C ASP A 92 2.36 -45.89 15.15
N LYS A 93 3.47 -45.82 14.42
CA LYS A 93 4.23 -47.01 14.00
C LYS A 93 4.99 -47.66 15.15
N MET A 94 5.53 -46.85 16.05
CA MET A 94 6.19 -47.30 17.27
C MET A 94 5.20 -48.03 18.18
N ASP A 95 4.00 -47.49 18.35
CA ASP A 95 2.94 -48.09 19.17
C ASP A 95 2.31 -49.33 18.53
N ALA A 96 2.15 -49.35 17.19
CA ALA A 96 1.53 -50.46 16.47
C ALA A 96 2.44 -51.71 16.32
N SER A 97 3.76 -51.52 16.38
CA SER A 97 4.73 -52.60 16.20
C SER A 97 5.56 -52.79 17.46
N SER A 98 5.22 -53.79 18.30
CA SER A 98 5.99 -54.12 19.52
C SER A 98 7.46 -54.53 19.26
N ASP A 99 7.85 -54.67 17.99
CA ASP A 99 9.21 -55.04 17.52
C ASP A 99 9.88 -53.90 16.72
N SER A 100 9.31 -52.69 16.77
CA SER A 100 9.86 -51.51 16.10
C SER A 100 11.12 -51.03 16.83
N GLU A 101 12.29 -51.16 16.18
CA GLU A 101 13.57 -50.54 16.60
C GLU A 101 13.54 -49.01 16.70
N LEU A 102 12.42 -48.37 16.37
CA LEU A 102 12.26 -46.93 16.41
C LEU A 102 12.27 -46.42 17.86
N THR A 103 13.39 -45.83 18.25
CA THR A 103 13.53 -45.16 19.54
C THR A 103 12.93 -43.75 19.49
N PRO A 104 12.49 -43.18 20.62
CA PRO A 104 12.03 -41.79 20.66
C PRO A 104 13.12 -40.81 20.17
N GLU A 105 14.40 -41.11 20.42
CA GLU A 105 15.53 -40.34 19.90
C GLU A 105 15.62 -40.36 18.37
N ASP A 106 15.29 -41.49 17.74
CA ASP A 106 15.27 -41.61 16.27
C ASP A 106 14.11 -40.82 15.65
N ILE A 107 12.96 -40.77 16.32
CA ILE A 107 11.81 -39.94 15.91
C ILE A 107 12.21 -38.46 15.93
N ASP A 108 12.82 -37.99 17.02
CA ASP A 108 13.27 -36.60 17.15
C ASP A 108 14.31 -36.25 16.09
N LYS A 109 15.26 -37.17 15.81
CA LYS A 109 16.28 -36.98 14.78
C LYS A 109 15.65 -36.86 13.39
N GLN A 110 14.68 -37.69 13.05
CA GLN A 110 13.98 -37.64 11.76
C GLN A 110 13.15 -36.36 11.61
N CYS A 111 12.42 -35.98 12.66
CA CYS A 111 11.67 -34.72 12.70
C CYS A 111 12.57 -33.51 12.52
N GLN A 112 13.73 -33.50 13.19
CA GLN A 112 14.70 -32.41 13.08
C GLN A 112 15.33 -32.35 11.68
N GLN A 113 15.67 -33.49 11.08
CA GLN A 113 16.15 -33.55 9.70
C GLN A 113 15.13 -33.00 8.70
N LEU A 114 13.86 -33.37 8.85
CA LEU A 114 12.79 -32.86 8.01
C LEU A 114 12.62 -31.33 8.18
N ARG A 115 12.62 -30.86 9.44
CA ARG A 115 12.52 -29.44 9.78
C ARG A 115 13.66 -28.65 9.13
N ASP A 116 14.89 -29.12 9.22
CA ASP A 116 16.06 -28.45 8.65
C ASP A 116 16.05 -28.44 7.12
N ARG A 117 15.65 -29.55 6.49
CA ARG A 117 15.46 -29.63 5.04
C ARG A 117 14.43 -28.61 4.56
N LEU A 118 13.24 -28.60 5.15
CA LEU A 118 12.15 -27.71 4.76
C LEU A 118 12.49 -26.23 5.02
N LYS A 119 13.18 -25.93 6.13
CA LYS A 119 13.67 -24.56 6.40
C LYS A 119 14.72 -24.12 5.39
N LYS A 120 15.61 -25.02 4.96
CA LYS A 120 16.59 -24.73 3.91
C LYS A 120 15.92 -24.45 2.57
N ASP A 121 14.95 -25.28 2.18
CA ASP A 121 14.19 -25.11 0.94
C ASP A 121 13.35 -23.82 0.96
N TYR A 122 12.76 -23.49 2.11
CA TYR A 122 12.07 -22.22 2.28
C TYR A 122 13.02 -21.02 2.12
N ARG A 123 14.21 -21.08 2.73
CA ARG A 123 15.24 -20.04 2.58
C ARG A 123 15.73 -19.90 1.15
N THR A 124 15.93 -20.99 0.41
CA THR A 124 16.38 -20.92 -0.99
C THR A 124 15.29 -20.38 -1.91
N ARG A 125 14.03 -20.78 -1.70
CA ARG A 125 12.88 -20.25 -2.46
C ARG A 125 12.62 -18.76 -2.19
N THR A 126 12.80 -18.32 -0.96
CA THR A 126 12.58 -16.92 -0.56
C THR A 126 13.80 -16.03 -0.74
N ALA A 127 14.98 -16.60 -1.00
CA ALA A 127 16.18 -15.84 -1.29
C ALA A 127 15.98 -15.00 -2.55
N TYR A 128 16.13 -13.67 -2.41
CA TYR A 128 16.07 -12.76 -3.54
C TYR A 128 17.18 -13.08 -4.54
N THR A 129 16.80 -13.45 -5.76
CA THR A 129 17.73 -13.57 -6.88
C THR A 129 17.73 -12.28 -7.69
N ALA A 130 18.91 -11.66 -7.78
CA ALA A 130 19.13 -10.49 -8.62
C ALA A 130 18.68 -10.78 -10.06
N ARG A 131 18.06 -9.80 -10.71
CA ARG A 131 17.39 -9.96 -12.02
C ARG A 131 18.33 -10.51 -13.09
N ASP A 132 19.58 -10.07 -13.11
CA ASP A 132 20.59 -10.47 -14.10
C ASP A 132 20.94 -11.96 -13.99
N LYS A 133 20.86 -12.53 -12.78
CA LYS A 133 21.12 -13.96 -12.54
C LYS A 133 19.95 -14.85 -12.96
N ARG A 134 18.73 -14.33 -13.05
CA ARG A 134 17.54 -15.09 -13.48
C ARG A 134 17.55 -15.39 -14.98
N HIS A 135 18.01 -14.44 -15.80
CA HIS A 135 18.10 -14.62 -17.26
C HIS A 135 19.12 -15.70 -17.65
N LEU A 136 20.26 -15.74 -16.95
CA LEU A 136 21.30 -16.76 -17.18
C LEU A 136 20.79 -18.19 -16.91
N THR A 137 19.97 -18.37 -15.87
CA THR A 137 19.41 -19.70 -15.53
C THR A 137 18.30 -20.14 -16.47
N SER A 138 17.52 -19.20 -17.04
CA SER A 138 16.50 -19.55 -18.03
C SER A 138 17.13 -20.00 -19.36
N GLU A 139 18.21 -19.36 -19.78
CA GLU A 139 18.93 -19.76 -20.99
C GLU A 139 19.60 -21.13 -20.83
N ALA A 140 20.21 -21.40 -19.67
CA ALA A 140 20.84 -22.70 -19.38
C ALA A 140 19.85 -23.88 -19.34
N ASN A 141 18.63 -23.69 -18.80
CA ASN A 141 17.60 -24.75 -18.76
C ASN A 141 16.93 -25.02 -20.11
N THR A 142 17.03 -24.07 -21.06
CA THR A 142 16.48 -24.25 -22.41
C THR A 142 17.42 -25.07 -23.30
N ILE A 143 18.72 -25.07 -22.99
CA ILE A 143 19.75 -25.82 -23.73
C ILE A 143 19.76 -27.30 -23.34
N ASN A 144 19.47 -27.64 -22.08
CA ASN A 144 19.46 -29.03 -21.59
C ASN A 144 18.17 -29.82 -21.91
N ASN A 145 17.15 -29.19 -22.51
CA ASN A 145 15.88 -29.82 -22.93
C ASN A 145 15.76 -29.97 -24.46
N LYS A 146 16.87 -29.89 -25.18
CA LYS A 146 16.99 -30.25 -26.60
C LYS A 146 17.94 -31.43 -26.74
#